data_AF-A0A7V9T2T2-F1
#
_entry.id   AF-A0A7V9T2T2-F1
#
_cell.length_a   1.000
_cell.length_b   1.000
_cell.length_c   1.000
_cell.angle_alpha   90.00
_cell.angle_beta   90.00
_cell.angle_gamma   90.00
#
_symmetry.space_group_name_H-M   'P 1'
#
loop_
_entity.id
_entity.type
_entity.pdbx_description
1 polymer ?
#
loop_
_entity_poly.entity_id
_entity_poly.type
_entity_poly.pdbx_seq_one_letter_code
_entity_poly.pdbx_strand_id
1 'polypeptide(L)'
;SPADNAATAAVIERVCERLGTGLARWIGPDGYRALLRRALDEHRDIHPDFAMLACDGNDGARIAEAVDRNGAERLLAALESLIGILINLLGRIVGEAMAIQLIEQAAAARPAGTPATPSREH
;
A
#
# COMPACT_ATOMS: atom_id res chain seq x y z
N SER A 1 -20.60 -8.35 6.63
CA SER A 1 -21.57 -7.24 6.82
C SER A 1 -21.01 -5.98 6.17
N PRO A 2 -21.81 -5.00 5.69
CA PRO A 2 -21.28 -3.72 5.19
C PRO A 2 -20.37 -2.99 6.20
N ALA A 3 -20.58 -3.18 7.50
CA ALA A 3 -19.67 -2.67 8.54
C ALA A 3 -18.28 -3.35 8.51
N ASP A 4 -18.23 -4.66 8.22
CA ASP A 4 -16.97 -5.40 8.09
C ASP A 4 -16.21 -4.98 6.83
N ASN A 5 -16.93 -4.75 5.72
CA ASN A 5 -16.37 -4.25 4.47
C ASN A 5 -15.69 -2.88 4.66
N ALA A 6 -16.37 -1.95 5.32
CA ALA A 6 -15.81 -0.63 5.61
C ALA A 6 -14.58 -0.71 6.52
N ALA A 7 -14.60 -1.60 7.52
CA ALA A 7 -13.45 -1.84 8.37
C ALA A 7 -12.27 -2.43 7.58
N THR A 8 -12.51 -3.40 6.70
CA THR A 8 -11.46 -3.96 5.83
C THR A 8 -10.90 -2.91 4.87
N ALA A 9 -11.75 -2.10 4.24
CA ALA A 9 -11.32 -1.02 3.34
C ALA A 9 -10.37 -0.05 4.07
N ALA A 10 -10.73 0.37 5.28
CA ALA A 10 -9.90 1.25 6.10
C ALA A 10 -8.55 0.60 6.52
N VAL A 11 -8.54 -0.71 6.76
CA VAL A 11 -7.30 -1.45 7.04
C VAL A 11 -6.40 -1.49 5.80
N ILE A 12 -6.96 -1.81 4.64
CA ILE A 12 -6.22 -1.88 3.36
C ILE A 12 -5.64 -0.50 3.00
N GLU A 13 -6.46 0.55 3.10
CA GLU A 13 -6.03 1.93 2.88
C GLU A 13 -4.84 2.30 3.79
N ARG A 14 -4.94 1.99 5.08
CA ARG A 14 -3.87 2.26 6.03
C ARG A 14 -2.60 1.48 5.72
N VAL A 15 -2.70 0.24 5.25
CA VAL A 15 -1.53 -0.54 4.84
C VAL A 15 -0.88 0.07 3.60
N CYS A 16 -1.67 0.42 2.57
CA CYS A 16 -1.18 1.12 1.37
C CYS A 16 -0.43 2.42 1.75
N GLU A 17 -1.02 3.25 2.61
CA GLU A 17 -0.44 4.53 3.03
C GLU A 17 0.90 4.32 3.78
N ARG A 18 0.96 3.33 4.68
CA ARG A 18 2.17 3.01 5.44
C ARG A 18 3.27 2.45 4.55
N LEU A 19 2.93 1.56 3.62
CA LEU A 19 3.87 1.05 2.63
C LEU A 19 4.39 2.16 1.74
N GLY A 20 3.52 3.04 1.24
CA GLY A 20 3.92 4.17 0.40
C GLY A 20 4.83 5.14 1.12
N THR A 21 4.44 5.58 2.32
CA THR A 21 5.26 6.49 3.13
C THR A 21 6.59 5.84 3.55
N GLY A 22 6.53 4.58 3.99
CA GLY A 22 7.69 3.84 4.48
C GLY A 22 8.70 3.57 3.38
N LEU A 23 8.27 3.00 2.26
CA LEU A 23 9.16 2.69 1.14
C LEU A 23 9.68 3.97 0.47
N ALA A 24 8.84 5.00 0.28
CA ALA A 24 9.30 6.28 -0.28
C ALA A 24 10.39 6.93 0.57
N ARG A 25 10.41 6.70 1.89
CA ARG A 25 11.50 7.18 2.76
C ARG A 25 12.84 6.49 2.47
N TRP A 26 12.83 5.23 2.04
CA TRP A 26 14.05 4.45 1.79
C TRP A 26 14.54 4.58 0.35
N ILE A 27 13.64 4.48 -0.63
CA ILE A 27 13.99 4.44 -2.06
C ILE A 27 13.58 5.71 -2.82
N GLY A 28 13.07 6.72 -2.11
CA GLY A 28 12.54 7.95 -2.68
C GLY A 28 11.12 7.78 -3.25
N PRO A 29 10.37 8.89 -3.42
CA PRO A 29 9.01 8.86 -3.94
C PRO A 29 8.93 8.34 -5.38
N ASP A 30 9.89 8.69 -6.23
CA ASP A 30 9.95 8.21 -7.62
C ASP A 30 10.32 6.72 -7.70
N GLY A 31 11.23 6.28 -6.82
CA GLY A 31 11.57 4.86 -6.68
C GLY A 31 10.36 4.03 -6.24
N TYR A 32 9.60 4.52 -5.26
CA TYR A 32 8.37 3.88 -4.83
C TYR A 32 7.34 3.80 -5.96
N ARG A 33 7.08 4.90 -6.67
CA ARG A 33 6.15 4.92 -7.82
C ARG A 33 6.56 3.96 -8.94
N ALA A 34 7.86 3.91 -9.25
CA ALA A 34 8.38 3.00 -10.27
C ALA A 34 8.21 1.53 -9.86
N LEU A 35 8.51 1.22 -8.59
CA LEU A 35 8.34 -0.11 -8.01
C LEU A 35 6.87 -0.55 -8.00
N LEU A 36 5.98 0.35 -7.57
CA LEU A 36 4.55 0.11 -7.52
C LEU A 36 3.95 -0.10 -8.92
N ARG A 37 4.31 0.76 -9.89
CA ARG A 37 3.91 0.58 -11.29
C ARG A 37 4.36 -0.77 -11.83
N ARG A 38 5.61 -1.16 -11.57
CA ARG A 38 6.16 -2.45 -11.98
C ARG A 38 5.38 -3.61 -11.35
N ALA A 39 5.04 -3.51 -10.06
CA ALA A 39 4.26 -4.52 -9.36
C ALA A 39 2.84 -4.66 -9.94
N LEU A 40 2.17 -3.54 -10.22
CA LEU A 40 0.86 -3.52 -10.85
C LEU A 40 0.89 -4.10 -12.28
N ASP A 41 1.93 -3.78 -13.06
CA ASP A 41 2.14 -4.34 -14.39
C ASP A 41 2.36 -5.86 -14.36
N GLU A 42 3.12 -6.39 -13.39
CA GLU A 42 3.30 -7.84 -13.21
C GLU A 42 2.00 -8.56 -12.80
N HIS A 43 1.06 -7.84 -12.17
CA HIS A 43 -0.19 -8.42 -11.68
C HIS A 43 -1.40 -8.25 -12.59
N ARG A 44 -1.32 -7.37 -13.58
CA ARG A 44 -2.45 -6.94 -14.41
C ARG A 44 -3.19 -8.12 -15.06
N ASP A 45 -2.46 -9.17 -15.42
CA ASP A 45 -3.01 -10.35 -16.09
C ASP A 45 -3.61 -11.38 -15.11
N ILE A 46 -3.25 -11.31 -13.82
CA ILE A 46 -3.64 -12.30 -12.80
C ILE A 46 -4.85 -11.80 -11.99
N HIS A 47 -4.89 -10.51 -11.69
CA HIS A 47 -5.97 -9.89 -10.93
C HIS A 47 -6.32 -8.51 -11.49
N PRO A 48 -7.31 -8.39 -12.39
CA PRO A 48 -7.70 -7.09 -12.96
C PRO A 48 -8.15 -6.08 -11.89
N ASP A 49 -8.59 -6.58 -10.72
CA ASP A 49 -9.00 -5.77 -9.57
C ASP A 49 -7.82 -5.03 -8.90
N PHE A 50 -6.56 -5.37 -9.21
CA PHE A 50 -5.37 -4.66 -8.70
C PHE A 50 -5.28 -3.20 -9.13
N ALA A 51 -5.90 -2.84 -10.25
CA ALA A 51 -5.94 -1.45 -10.69
C ALA A 51 -6.63 -0.53 -9.65
N MET A 52 -7.39 -1.11 -8.72
CA MET A 52 -8.04 -0.41 -7.62
C MET A 52 -7.15 -0.22 -6.37
N LEU A 53 -6.03 -0.94 -6.28
CA LEU A 53 -5.03 -0.85 -5.20
C LEU A 53 -3.82 -0.04 -5.67
N ALA A 54 -4.05 1.16 -6.21
CA ALA A 54 -2.97 2.00 -6.71
C ALA A 54 -2.00 2.45 -5.61
N CYS A 55 -2.38 2.33 -4.33
CA CYS A 55 -1.66 2.75 -3.13
C CYS A 55 -0.92 4.10 -3.30
N ASP A 56 -1.50 5.06 -4.01
CA ASP A 56 -0.87 6.32 -4.39
C ASP A 56 -1.12 7.46 -3.38
N GLY A 57 -1.89 7.17 -2.34
CA GLY A 57 -2.23 8.09 -1.25
C GLY A 57 -3.59 8.78 -1.40
N ASN A 58 -4.36 8.48 -2.45
CA ASN A 58 -5.72 9.03 -2.63
C ASN A 58 -6.79 7.93 -2.88
N ASP A 59 -6.55 6.72 -2.37
CA ASP A 59 -7.31 5.54 -2.76
C ASP A 59 -8.49 5.17 -1.85
N GLY A 60 -8.70 5.84 -0.71
CA GLY A 60 -9.71 5.43 0.28
C GLY A 60 -11.10 5.17 -0.31
N ALA A 61 -11.60 6.08 -1.15
CA ALA A 61 -12.89 5.91 -1.83
C ALA A 61 -12.88 4.78 -2.87
N ARG A 62 -11.76 4.59 -3.58
CA ARG A 62 -11.60 3.51 -4.57
C ARG A 62 -11.52 2.14 -3.91
N ILE A 63 -10.82 2.04 -2.79
CA ILE A 63 -10.69 0.82 -1.99
C ILE A 63 -12.04 0.44 -1.40
N ALA A 64 -12.79 1.40 -0.85
CA ALA A 64 -14.14 1.15 -0.35
C ALA A 64 -15.07 0.64 -1.47
N GLU A 65 -15.09 1.30 -2.62
CA GLU A 65 -15.86 0.87 -3.79
C GLU A 65 -15.42 -0.51 -4.31
N ALA A 66 -14.12 -0.81 -4.26
CA ALA A 66 -13.58 -2.10 -4.64
C ALA A 66 -14.00 -3.21 -3.69
N VAL A 67 -13.99 -2.97 -2.38
CA VAL A 67 -14.44 -3.94 -1.37
C VAL A 67 -15.93 -4.22 -1.55
N ASP A 68 -16.75 -3.20 -1.80
CA ASP A 68 -18.18 -3.37 -2.01
C ASP A 68 -18.51 -4.13 -3.30
N ARG A 69 -17.74 -3.93 -4.37
CA ARG A 69 -17.95 -4.62 -5.66
C ARG A 69 -17.41 -6.05 -5.69
N ASN A 70 -16.21 -6.26 -5.15
CA ASN A 70 -15.44 -7.49 -5.36
C ASN A 70 -15.35 -8.37 -4.11
N GLY A 71 -15.77 -7.85 -2.96
CA GLY A 71 -15.67 -8.50 -1.66
C GLY A 71 -14.35 -8.25 -0.96
N ALA A 72 -14.43 -8.14 0.37
CA ALA A 72 -13.30 -7.90 1.26
C ALA A 72 -12.17 -8.94 1.12
N GLU A 73 -12.52 -10.23 1.03
CA GLU A 73 -11.53 -11.31 0.92
C GLU A 73 -10.68 -11.22 -0.35
N ARG A 74 -11.32 -10.87 -1.47
CA ARG A 74 -10.64 -10.74 -2.76
C ARG A 74 -9.64 -9.58 -2.74
N LEU A 75 -9.99 -8.50 -2.06
CA LEU A 75 -9.11 -7.35 -1.89
C LEU A 75 -7.97 -7.60 -0.91
N LEU A 76 -8.20 -8.38 0.14
CA LEU A 76 -7.14 -8.84 1.05
C LEU A 76 -6.14 -9.75 0.33
N ALA A 77 -6.63 -10.72 -0.45
CA ALA A 77 -5.77 -11.59 -1.25
C ALA A 77 -4.95 -10.78 -2.28
N ALA A 78 -5.56 -9.76 -2.88
CA ALA A 78 -4.86 -8.84 -3.76
C ALA A 78 -3.77 -8.04 -3.03
N LEU A 79 -4.05 -7.52 -1.83
CA LEU A 79 -3.05 -6.84 -1.03
C LEU A 79 -1.88 -7.76 -0.63
N GLU A 80 -2.15 -8.99 -0.22
CA GLU A 80 -1.12 -9.99 0.11
C GLU A 80 -0.23 -10.28 -1.10
N SER A 81 -0.85 -10.46 -2.27
CA SER A 81 -0.11 -10.75 -3.50
C SER A 81 0.70 -9.53 -3.99
N LEU A 82 0.19 -8.30 -3.79
CA LEU A 82 0.96 -7.07 -4.01
C LEU A 82 2.22 -7.04 -3.13
N ILE A 83 2.07 -7.34 -1.83
CA ILE A 83 3.19 -7.39 -0.89
C ILE A 83 4.23 -8.42 -1.33
N GLY A 84 3.80 -9.61 -1.75
CA GLY A 84 4.70 -10.64 -2.25
C GLY A 84 5.54 -10.18 -3.45
N ILE A 85 4.95 -9.45 -4.38
CA ILE A 85 5.69 -8.92 -5.54
C ILE A 85 6.60 -7.77 -5.16
N LEU A 86 6.19 -6.88 -4.26
CA LEU A 86 7.09 -5.84 -3.75
C LEU A 86 8.32 -6.46 -3.09
N ILE A 87 8.15 -7.53 -2.29
CA ILE A 87 9.26 -8.29 -1.71
C ILE A 87 10.13 -8.90 -2.80
N ASN A 88 9.54 -9.56 -3.81
CA ASN A 88 10.29 -10.17 -4.90
C ASN A 88 11.11 -9.14 -5.69
N LEU A 89 10.50 -8.01 -6.07
CA LEU A 89 11.14 -6.93 -6.82
C LEU A 89 12.25 -6.25 -6.01
N LEU A 90 12.01 -5.94 -4.73
CA LEU A 90 13.03 -5.41 -3.84
C LEU A 90 14.14 -6.43 -3.57
N GLY A 91 13.79 -7.70 -3.44
CA GLY A 91 14.72 -8.80 -3.18
C GLY A 91 15.77 -8.95 -4.28
N ARG A 92 15.40 -8.63 -5.53
CA ARG A 92 16.33 -8.59 -6.67
C ARG A 92 17.36 -7.46 -6.58
N ILE A 93 17.12 -6.44 -5.75
CA ILE A 93 17.98 -5.26 -5.59
C ILE A 93 18.83 -5.39 -4.31
N VAL A 94 18.20 -5.71 -3.18
CA VAL A 94 18.82 -5.67 -1.84
C VAL A 94 18.97 -7.05 -1.18
N GLY A 95 18.49 -8.11 -1.82
CA GLY A 95 18.35 -9.43 -1.23
C GLY A 95 17.00 -9.64 -0.53
N GLU A 96 16.47 -10.85 -0.60
CA GLU A 96 15.12 -11.20 -0.11
C GLU A 96 14.92 -10.91 1.38
N ALA A 97 15.89 -11.29 2.23
CA ALA A 97 15.81 -11.04 3.67
C ALA A 97 15.70 -9.55 4.01
N MET A 98 16.44 -8.69 3.29
CA MET A 98 16.37 -7.24 3.45
C MET A 98 15.06 -6.67 2.92
N ALA A 99 14.54 -7.21 1.82
CA ALA A 99 13.26 -6.80 1.26
C ALA A 99 12.11 -7.07 2.24
N ILE A 100 12.08 -8.25 2.86
CA ILE A 100 11.09 -8.60 3.90
C ILE A 100 11.17 -7.60 5.05
N GLN A 101 12.37 -7.36 5.60
CA GLN A 101 12.55 -6.42 6.71
C GLN A 101 12.10 -4.99 6.36
N LEU A 102 12.41 -4.52 5.15
CA LEU A 102 11.98 -3.19 4.69
C LEU A 102 10.46 -3.08 4.60
N ILE A 103 9.79 -4.12 4.10
CA ILE A 103 8.33 -4.18 4.01
C ILE A 103 7.70 -4.21 5.39
N GLU A 104 8.20 -5.04 6.30
CA GLU A 104 7.73 -5.09 7.69
C GLU A 104 7.88 -3.73 8.38
N GLN A 105 9.04 -3.08 8.22
CA GLN A 105 9.29 -1.75 8.78
C GLN A 105 8.40 -0.68 8.16
N ALA A 106 8.17 -0.72 6.84
CA ALA A 106 7.28 0.21 6.15
C ALA A 106 5.83 0.01 6.59
N ALA A 107 5.36 -1.24 6.63
CA ALA A 107 4.04 -1.60 7.12
C ALA A 107 3.87 -1.32 8.62
N ALA A 108 4.95 -1.25 9.40
CA ALA A 108 4.94 -0.85 10.81
C ALA A 108 5.07 0.67 11.02
N ALA A 109 5.52 1.43 10.01
CA ALA A 109 5.73 2.87 10.13
C ALA A 109 4.42 3.58 10.45
N ARG A 110 4.47 4.56 11.37
CA ARG A 110 3.32 5.44 11.59
C ARG A 110 3.31 6.46 10.45
N PRO A 111 2.18 6.72 9.76
CA PRO A 111 2.11 7.80 8.79
C PRO A 111 2.54 9.09 9.49
N ALA A 112 3.41 9.86 8.85
CA ALA A 112 3.88 11.11 9.40
C ALA A 112 2.68 12.05 9.52
N GLY A 113 2.13 12.17 10.72
CA GLY A 113 1.10 13.15 11.01
C GLY A 113 1.62 14.51 10.58
N THR A 114 0.88 15.18 9.69
CA THR A 114 1.14 16.56 9.28
C THR A 114 1.50 17.37 10.53
N PRO A 115 2.66 18.05 10.58
CA PRO A 115 2.99 18.87 11.73
C PRO A 115 1.91 19.93 11.88
N ALA A 116 1.11 19.83 12.94
CA ALA A 116 0.23 20.91 13.36
C ALA A 116 1.13 22.11 13.61
N THR A 117 1.02 23.13 12.77
CA THR A 117 1.70 24.41 12.93
C THR A 117 1.42 24.90 14.36
N PRO A 118 2.42 25.06 15.24
CA PRO A 118 2.17 25.69 16.51
C PRO A 118 1.81 27.15 16.21
N SER A 119 0.52 27.48 16.36
CA SER A 119 0.07 28.86 16.41
C SER A 119 0.88 29.57 17.50
N ARG A 120 1.82 30.43 17.07
CA ARG A 120 2.46 31.40 17.95
C ARG A 120 1.42 32.44 18.29
N GLU A 121 0.90 32.34 19.50
CA GLU A 121 0.13 33.37 20.16
C GLU A 121 1.10 34.50 20.52
N HIS A 122 0.76 35.71 20.08
CA HIS A 122 1.52 36.96 20.27
C HIS A 122 0.96 37.73 21.47
#